data_AF-B6QUM9-F1
#
_entry.id   AF-B6QUM9-F1
#
_cell.length_a   1.000
_cell.length_b   1.000
_cell.length_c   1.000
_cell.angle_alpha   90.00
_cell.angle_beta   90.00
_cell.angle_gamma   90.00
#
_symmetry.space_group_name_H-M   'P 1'
#
loop_
_entity.id
_entity.type
_entity.pdbx_description
1 polymer ?
#
loop_
_entity_poly.entity_id
_entity_poly.type
_entity_poly.pdbx_seq_one_letter_code
_entity_poly.pdbx_strand_id
1 'polypeptide(L)'
;MSRRDRLHTTRSSPFCSEDPEGIPANVHITTYVDEDDGYNNGSSDDSRHSFDEERAAPTLEAKSKNEYSSSQNHKYVQNNKPYIVLYHVSCSRAESHSNHAKSVVYLDHPRLFKGDSKMSALRGREKVADVSKYLERHKKNINFIVTKTFHCFQYANLEFVERLFHHLSLPDDPKVPESIRPYFFSLRTNSPPARPAAETMRILSEALKDALVAVTGMSHKEISHLEDATNMIMLHNSIYYYSHIKERTFGTLNSKEILHLSDLLEYMQLTNRLEWEEADAQITQGLITQEHMAKLYGPNQVLVTTENGYNQAYMLTKPPYSEEVGGDSRYKMPITLDLWSWQFNGSFYKKDIKWSLSWPSSAPPDEAIPIYQLEIYPLRQGTDILEVPSREVCGI
;
A
#
# COMPACT_ATOMS: atom_id res chain seq x y z
N MET A 1 43.78 40.66 21.48
CA MET A 1 44.91 39.81 21.03
C MET A 1 45.13 38.75 22.10
N SER A 2 45.38 37.46 21.88
CA SER A 2 45.20 36.53 20.77
C SER A 2 45.38 35.13 21.39
N ARG A 3 44.56 34.18 20.93
CA ARG A 3 44.76 32.71 20.86
C ARG A 3 45.43 31.94 22.00
N ARG A 4 44.71 30.91 22.49
CA ARG A 4 45.27 29.57 22.73
C ARG A 4 44.35 28.50 22.16
N ASP A 5 44.96 27.63 21.36
CA ASP A 5 44.39 26.40 20.81
C ASP A 5 44.01 25.38 21.90
N ARG A 6 42.93 24.62 21.66
CA ARG A 6 42.74 23.27 22.23
C ARG A 6 41.98 22.35 21.26
N LEU A 7 42.75 21.40 20.72
CA LEU A 7 42.51 19.95 20.62
C LEU A 7 41.08 19.46 20.30
N HIS A 8 40.93 18.93 19.09
CA HIS A 8 39.85 18.03 18.70
C HIS A 8 39.96 16.69 19.44
N THR A 9 38.87 16.29 20.11
CA THR A 9 38.57 14.90 20.44
C THR A 9 37.17 14.59 19.93
N THR A 10 37.09 13.56 19.10
CA THR A 10 35.88 12.94 18.58
C THR A 10 35.01 12.42 19.71
N ARG A 11 33.73 12.82 19.75
CA ARG A 11 32.75 12.26 20.68
C ARG A 11 31.53 11.77 19.93
N SER A 12 31.24 10.52 20.26
CA SER A 12 30.17 9.61 19.90
C SER A 12 28.77 10.22 19.80
N SER A 13 28.01 9.69 18.85
CA SER A 13 26.56 9.86 18.67
C SER A 13 25.78 9.38 19.90
N PRO A 14 24.76 10.11 20.38
CA PRO A 14 23.87 9.62 21.42
C PRO A 14 22.68 8.89 20.78
N PHE A 15 22.64 7.57 20.95
CA PHE A 15 21.44 6.75 20.96
C PHE A 15 21.05 6.56 22.43
N CYS A 16 19.80 6.88 22.79
CA CYS A 16 19.14 6.49 24.05
C CYS A 16 17.63 6.64 23.77
N SER A 17 16.88 5.53 23.67
CA SER A 17 16.32 4.72 24.77
C SER A 17 15.07 5.36 25.37
N GLU A 18 13.91 4.84 25.01
CA GLU A 18 12.73 4.83 25.90
C GLU A 18 12.16 3.41 25.90
N ASP A 19 12.05 2.88 27.12
CA ASP A 19 11.52 1.57 27.50
C ASP A 19 9.97 1.57 27.50
N PRO A 20 9.33 0.39 27.58
CA PRO A 20 8.01 0.15 27.04
C PRO A 20 6.91 0.09 28.12
N GLU A 21 5.87 0.89 27.99
CA GLU A 21 4.57 0.62 28.62
C GLU A 21 3.44 0.94 27.64
N GLY A 22 2.58 -0.05 27.36
CA GLY A 22 1.36 0.14 26.57
C GLY A 22 1.21 -0.77 25.34
N ILE A 23 1.42 -2.08 25.49
CA ILE A 23 0.95 -3.05 24.48
C ILE A 23 -0.50 -3.40 24.82
N PRO A 24 -1.51 -3.09 23.97
CA PRO A 24 -2.78 -3.78 24.06
C PRO A 24 -2.54 -5.25 23.65
N ALA A 25 -2.70 -6.14 24.63
CA ALA A 25 -2.73 -7.58 24.45
C ALA A 25 -3.96 -7.97 23.63
N ASN A 26 -3.85 -7.89 22.29
CA ASN A 26 -4.67 -8.62 21.33
C ASN A 26 -4.15 -8.36 19.91
N VAL A 27 -2.93 -8.80 19.61
CA VAL A 27 -2.59 -9.14 18.24
C VAL A 27 -3.06 -10.59 18.05
N HIS A 28 -4.19 -10.75 17.38
CA HIS A 28 -4.63 -12.06 16.91
C HIS A 28 -3.55 -12.61 15.98
N ILE A 29 -2.73 -13.51 16.51
CA ILE A 29 -1.87 -14.40 15.72
C ILE A 29 -2.84 -15.29 14.94
N THR A 30 -3.14 -14.91 13.70
CA THR A 30 -3.73 -15.85 12.75
C THR A 30 -2.68 -16.92 12.48
N THR A 31 -2.90 -18.09 13.06
CA THR A 31 -2.21 -19.32 12.70
C THR A 31 -2.43 -19.59 11.22
N TYR A 32 -1.40 -19.35 10.40
CA TYR A 32 -1.35 -19.86 9.05
C TYR A 32 -1.18 -21.38 9.14
N VAL A 33 -2.16 -22.12 8.62
CA VAL A 33 -2.10 -23.59 8.53
C VAL A 33 -1.02 -23.94 7.49
N ASP A 34 0.00 -24.66 7.93
CA ASP A 34 1.02 -25.25 7.06
C ASP A 34 0.38 -26.35 6.19
N GLU A 35 0.45 -26.20 4.86
CA GLU A 35 0.21 -27.32 3.95
C GLU A 35 1.45 -28.22 3.94
N ASP A 36 1.24 -29.47 4.34
CA ASP A 36 2.24 -30.51 4.53
C ASP A 36 2.64 -31.11 3.17
N ASP A 37 3.71 -30.59 2.55
CA ASP A 37 4.25 -31.12 1.30
C ASP A 37 5.17 -32.33 1.58
N GLY A 38 4.55 -33.49 1.76
CA GLY A 38 5.22 -34.79 1.81
C GLY A 38 5.82 -35.19 0.46
N TYR A 39 7.14 -35.20 0.38
CA TYR A 39 7.88 -35.83 -0.71
C TYR A 39 7.76 -37.35 -0.62
N ASN A 40 7.05 -37.98 -1.58
CA ASN A 40 7.06 -39.43 -1.73
C ASN A 40 8.06 -39.83 -2.83
N ASN A 41 9.20 -40.38 -2.41
CA ASN A 41 10.16 -41.02 -3.31
C ASN A 41 9.62 -42.38 -3.72
N GLY A 42 9.42 -42.57 -5.03
CA GLY A 42 9.11 -43.88 -5.59
C GLY A 42 10.28 -44.83 -5.44
N SER A 43 10.06 -45.94 -4.73
CA SER A 43 10.86 -47.15 -4.84
C SER A 43 9.91 -48.33 -5.00
N SER A 44 10.16 -49.10 -6.05
CA SER A 44 9.57 -50.41 -6.37
C SER A 44 9.70 -51.37 -5.17
N ASP A 45 8.64 -52.09 -4.82
CA ASP A 45 8.64 -53.56 -4.94
C ASP A 45 7.29 -54.21 -4.56
N ASP A 46 7.08 -55.35 -5.23
CA ASP A 46 6.00 -56.33 -5.17
C ASP A 46 5.41 -56.65 -3.78
N SER A 47 4.08 -56.82 -3.71
CA SER A 47 3.47 -58.16 -3.53
C SER A 47 1.94 -58.12 -3.36
N ARG A 48 1.34 -59.17 -3.94
CA ARG A 48 -0.06 -59.61 -3.95
C ARG A 48 -0.72 -59.72 -2.56
N HIS A 49 -2.01 -59.38 -2.45
CA HIS A 49 -3.09 -60.35 -2.14
C HIS A 49 -4.50 -59.72 -2.13
N SER A 50 -5.44 -60.56 -2.55
CA SER A 50 -6.90 -60.42 -2.74
C SER A 50 -7.72 -60.35 -1.44
N PHE A 51 -8.94 -59.77 -1.50
CA PHE A 51 -10.25 -60.42 -1.24
C PHE A 51 -11.39 -59.37 -1.12
N ASP A 52 -12.35 -59.44 -2.06
CA ASP A 52 -13.83 -59.52 -1.96
C ASP A 52 -14.59 -58.70 -0.89
N GLU A 53 -15.53 -57.81 -1.29
CA GLU A 53 -17.02 -58.02 -1.41
C GLU A 53 -17.71 -57.98 -0.02
N GLU A 54 -18.85 -57.37 0.31
CA GLU A 54 -20.04 -56.87 -0.38
C GLU A 54 -20.93 -56.17 0.69
N ARG A 55 -21.93 -55.39 0.23
CA ARG A 55 -23.25 -55.07 0.84
C ARG A 55 -23.57 -53.72 1.52
N ALA A 56 -24.55 -53.10 0.86
CA ALA A 56 -25.48 -52.03 1.25
C ALA A 56 -26.33 -52.37 2.50
N ALA A 57 -27.10 -51.49 3.15
CA ALA A 57 -27.94 -50.38 2.69
C ALA A 57 -28.44 -49.52 3.90
N PRO A 58 -29.44 -48.61 3.81
CA PRO A 58 -29.29 -47.18 4.11
C PRO A 58 -30.10 -46.69 5.34
N THR A 59 -29.81 -45.51 5.90
CA THR A 59 -30.88 -44.61 6.38
C THR A 59 -30.42 -43.20 6.76
N LEU A 60 -31.29 -42.26 6.37
CA LEU A 60 -31.72 -41.02 7.03
C LEU A 60 -30.93 -39.72 6.86
N GLU A 61 -31.67 -38.81 6.24
CA GLU A 61 -31.45 -37.39 6.03
C GLU A 61 -31.16 -36.63 7.33
N ALA A 62 -30.12 -35.79 7.28
CA ALA A 62 -30.00 -34.63 8.14
C ALA A 62 -29.56 -33.44 7.28
N LYS A 63 -30.49 -32.52 7.04
CA LYS A 63 -30.21 -31.19 6.49
C LYS A 63 -29.32 -30.44 7.48
N SER A 64 -28.11 -30.08 7.05
CA SER A 64 -27.32 -29.04 7.71
C SER A 64 -26.56 -28.22 6.67
N LYS A 65 -26.56 -26.92 6.93
CA LYS A 65 -26.02 -25.82 6.15
C LYS A 65 -24.55 -26.06 5.79
N ASN A 66 -24.18 -25.79 4.53
CA ASN A 66 -22.79 -25.51 4.14
C ASN A 66 -22.74 -24.15 3.47
N GLU A 67 -22.62 -23.14 4.32
CA GLU A 67 -21.85 -21.94 4.02
C GLU A 67 -20.35 -22.32 3.95
N TYR A 68 -19.61 -21.58 3.13
CA TYR A 68 -18.14 -21.56 3.05
C TYR A 68 -17.42 -22.86 2.63
N SER A 69 -17.16 -22.97 1.33
CA SER A 69 -15.90 -23.56 0.83
C SER A 69 -15.48 -22.85 -0.45
N SER A 70 -14.82 -21.71 -0.28
CA SER A 70 -14.09 -20.99 -1.33
C SER A 70 -12.61 -20.94 -0.91
N SER A 71 -11.98 -22.11 -0.88
CA SER A 71 -10.52 -22.26 -0.81
C SER A 71 -10.05 -22.90 -2.11
N GLN A 72 -10.14 -22.15 -3.20
CA GLN A 72 -9.48 -22.52 -4.46
C GLN A 72 -8.08 -21.93 -4.48
N ASN A 73 -7.11 -22.79 -4.14
CA ASN A 73 -5.80 -22.93 -4.76
C ASN A 73 -5.38 -21.83 -5.76
N HIS A 74 -4.70 -20.78 -5.29
CA HIS A 74 -3.93 -19.90 -6.17
C HIS A 74 -2.59 -20.57 -6.54
N LYS A 75 -2.63 -21.57 -7.43
CA LYS A 75 -1.50 -21.75 -8.37
C LYS A 75 -1.40 -20.43 -9.14
N TYR A 76 -0.30 -19.70 -9.01
CA TYR A 76 -0.05 -18.43 -9.70
C TYR A 76 0.05 -18.67 -11.22
N VAL A 77 -1.11 -18.76 -11.86
CA VAL A 77 -1.27 -18.71 -13.31
C VAL A 77 -1.30 -17.22 -13.66
N GLN A 78 -0.14 -16.59 -13.88
CA GLN A 78 -0.07 -15.25 -14.51
C GLN A 78 -0.58 -15.25 -15.97
N ASN A 79 -1.06 -16.39 -16.48
CA ASN A 79 -1.21 -16.65 -17.91
C ASN A 79 -2.39 -15.95 -18.59
N ASN A 80 -3.08 -14.98 -17.96
CA ASN A 80 -4.08 -14.18 -18.68
C ASN A 80 -4.45 -12.83 -18.03
N LYS A 81 -3.65 -12.31 -17.09
CA LYS A 81 -3.94 -11.00 -16.50
C LYS A 81 -3.53 -9.87 -17.45
N PRO A 82 -4.31 -8.78 -17.53
CA PRO A 82 -3.99 -7.61 -18.35
C PRO A 82 -2.89 -6.73 -17.73
N TYR A 83 -2.09 -7.26 -16.81
CA TYR A 83 -1.00 -6.55 -16.15
C TYR A 83 0.07 -7.53 -15.65
N ILE A 84 1.27 -6.99 -15.38
CA ILE A 84 2.38 -7.73 -14.76
C ILE A 84 2.77 -7.01 -13.47
N VAL A 85 3.01 -7.77 -12.40
CA VAL A 85 3.61 -7.27 -11.17
C VAL A 85 5.02 -7.82 -11.05
N LEU A 86 6.01 -6.93 -10.94
CA LEU A 86 7.42 -7.25 -10.73
C LEU A 86 7.81 -6.91 -9.30
N TYR A 87 8.36 -7.88 -8.59
CA TYR A 87 8.84 -7.72 -7.21
C TYR A 87 10.35 -7.55 -7.22
N HIS A 88 10.81 -6.30 -7.09
CA HIS A 88 12.22 -5.93 -7.09
C HIS A 88 12.77 -5.98 -5.68
N VAL A 89 13.60 -6.97 -5.38
CA VAL A 89 14.32 -7.04 -4.11
C VAL A 89 15.71 -6.44 -4.28
N SER A 90 16.01 -5.43 -3.47
CA SER A 90 17.33 -4.81 -3.38
C SER A 90 17.99 -5.13 -2.05
N CYS A 91 19.32 -5.23 -2.05
CA CYS A 91 20.11 -5.41 -0.85
C CYS A 91 21.39 -4.58 -0.91
N SER A 92 21.69 -3.87 0.19
CA SER A 92 22.93 -3.11 0.38
C SER A 92 24.18 -4.00 0.46
N ARG A 93 24.00 -5.32 0.70
CA ARG A 93 25.06 -6.28 1.03
C ARG A 93 25.86 -5.89 2.28
N ALA A 94 25.26 -5.11 3.16
CA ALA A 94 25.82 -4.82 4.48
C ALA A 94 25.82 -6.09 5.35
N GLU A 95 26.79 -6.19 6.25
CA GLU A 95 26.85 -7.23 7.30
C GLU A 95 26.66 -8.65 6.75
N SER A 96 25.67 -9.37 7.27
CA SER A 96 25.27 -10.75 6.97
C SER A 96 24.75 -10.94 5.54
N HIS A 97 24.66 -9.90 4.72
CA HIS A 97 24.10 -9.97 3.37
C HIS A 97 25.15 -9.91 2.26
N SER A 98 26.43 -10.12 2.59
CA SER A 98 27.54 -10.05 1.62
C SER A 98 27.46 -11.09 0.49
N ASN A 99 26.79 -12.23 0.71
CA ASN A 99 26.88 -13.41 -0.17
C ASN A 99 25.73 -13.58 -1.18
N HIS A 100 24.81 -12.62 -1.29
CA HIS A 100 23.75 -12.69 -2.30
C HIS A 100 23.69 -11.44 -3.19
N ALA A 101 22.95 -11.54 -4.30
CA ALA A 101 22.87 -10.50 -5.31
C ALA A 101 22.30 -9.19 -4.76
N LYS A 102 22.81 -8.05 -5.27
CA LYS A 102 22.38 -6.69 -4.88
C LYS A 102 20.95 -6.38 -5.33
N SER A 103 20.53 -6.93 -6.46
CA SER A 103 19.20 -6.70 -7.02
C SER A 103 18.74 -7.96 -7.75
N VAL A 104 17.53 -8.40 -7.45
CA VAL A 104 16.88 -9.54 -8.10
C VAL A 104 15.39 -9.23 -8.28
N VAL A 105 14.82 -9.70 -9.38
CA VAL A 105 13.39 -9.53 -9.71
C VAL A 105 12.69 -10.87 -9.65
N TYR A 106 11.49 -10.87 -9.05
CA TYR A 106 10.62 -12.03 -8.92
C TYR A 106 9.21 -11.75 -9.46
N LEU A 107 8.46 -12.81 -9.75
CA LEU A 107 7.04 -12.74 -10.17
C LEU A 107 6.07 -12.98 -9.00
N ASP A 108 6.58 -13.42 -7.86
CA ASP A 108 5.84 -13.69 -6.64
C ASP A 108 6.33 -12.85 -5.45
N HIS A 109 5.47 -12.73 -4.44
CA HIS A 109 5.70 -11.85 -3.31
C HIS A 109 6.89 -12.30 -2.45
N PRO A 110 7.92 -11.46 -2.23
CA PRO A 110 9.09 -11.88 -1.50
C PRO A 110 8.82 -12.07 0.00
N ARG A 111 9.43 -13.12 0.56
CA ARG A 111 9.48 -13.43 2.00
C ARG A 111 10.75 -14.21 2.35
N LEU A 112 10.94 -14.51 3.63
CA LEU A 112 11.89 -15.53 4.08
C LEU A 112 11.15 -16.86 4.24
N PHE A 113 11.84 -17.95 3.97
CA PHE A 113 11.26 -19.29 3.96
C PHE A 113 11.74 -20.11 5.15
N LYS A 114 10.96 -21.13 5.51
CA LYS A 114 11.34 -22.14 6.51
C LYS A 114 12.74 -22.67 6.22
N GLY A 115 13.58 -22.72 7.25
CA GLY A 115 14.98 -23.14 7.17
C GLY A 115 15.97 -22.01 6.84
N ASP A 116 15.51 -20.85 6.39
CA ASP A 116 16.39 -19.71 6.13
C ASP A 116 17.11 -19.26 7.40
N SER A 117 18.38 -18.88 7.24
CA SER A 117 19.18 -18.23 8.28
C SER A 117 19.18 -16.70 8.13
N LYS A 118 19.79 -16.00 9.10
CA LYS A 118 19.96 -14.53 9.03
C LYS A 118 20.85 -14.07 7.87
N MET A 119 21.53 -14.98 7.17
CA MET A 119 22.27 -14.69 5.92
C MET A 119 21.39 -14.74 4.67
N SER A 120 20.17 -15.25 4.78
CA SER A 120 19.34 -15.57 3.63
C SER A 120 18.78 -14.31 2.99
N ALA A 121 18.74 -14.32 1.66
CA ALA A 121 18.12 -13.24 0.92
C ALA A 121 16.59 -13.32 1.06
N LEU A 122 15.98 -12.16 1.30
CA LEU A 122 14.57 -11.93 0.99
C LEU A 122 14.35 -12.26 -0.50
N ARG A 123 13.42 -13.15 -0.82
CA ARG A 123 13.24 -13.63 -2.19
C ARG A 123 11.82 -14.11 -2.46
N GLY A 124 11.44 -14.10 -3.74
CA GLY A 124 10.36 -14.93 -4.25
C GLY A 124 10.89 -16.30 -4.69
N ARG A 125 9.99 -17.18 -5.11
CA ARG A 125 10.28 -18.49 -5.70
C ARG A 125 10.52 -18.39 -7.22
N GLU A 126 9.85 -17.46 -7.89
CA GLU A 126 9.86 -17.32 -9.34
C GLU A 126 10.77 -16.17 -9.78
N LYS A 127 12.07 -16.48 -9.94
CA LYS A 127 13.08 -15.50 -10.33
C LYS A 127 13.02 -15.18 -11.83
N VAL A 128 13.05 -13.90 -12.18
CA VAL A 128 13.17 -13.40 -13.55
C VAL A 128 14.64 -13.16 -13.88
N ALA A 129 15.20 -13.94 -14.81
CA ALA A 129 16.60 -13.80 -15.20
C ALA A 129 16.88 -12.54 -16.03
N ASP A 130 15.98 -12.19 -16.94
CA ASP A 130 16.09 -11.06 -17.86
C ASP A 130 14.71 -10.40 -17.99
N VAL A 131 14.53 -9.28 -17.30
CA VAL A 131 13.23 -8.56 -17.24
C VAL A 131 12.83 -8.06 -18.63
N SER A 132 13.78 -7.54 -19.41
CA SER A 132 13.50 -7.02 -20.75
C SER A 132 12.96 -8.12 -21.65
N LYS A 133 13.62 -9.28 -21.71
CA LYS A 133 13.13 -10.43 -22.49
C LYS A 133 11.80 -10.97 -21.96
N TYR A 134 11.60 -10.97 -20.64
CA TYR A 134 10.32 -11.39 -20.06
C TYR A 134 9.17 -10.48 -20.52
N LEU A 135 9.35 -9.15 -20.44
CA LEU A 135 8.35 -8.19 -20.85
C LEU A 135 8.08 -8.23 -22.36
N GLU A 136 9.10 -8.39 -23.20
CA GLU A 136 8.94 -8.54 -24.65
C GLU A 136 8.04 -9.72 -25.03
N ARG A 137 8.16 -10.84 -24.32
CA ARG A 137 7.34 -12.04 -24.55
C ARG A 137 5.87 -11.85 -24.17
N HIS A 138 5.57 -10.95 -23.22
CA HIS A 138 4.22 -10.77 -22.66
C HIS A 138 3.56 -9.44 -23.07
N LYS A 139 4.23 -8.61 -23.88
CA LYS A 139 3.78 -7.24 -24.22
C LYS A 139 2.40 -7.15 -24.87
N LYS A 140 1.94 -8.20 -25.57
CA LYS A 140 0.75 -8.12 -26.44
C LYS A 140 -0.58 -7.98 -25.70
N ASN A 141 -0.66 -8.43 -24.44
CA ASN A 141 -1.92 -8.52 -23.70
C ASN A 141 -1.87 -7.79 -22.35
N ILE A 142 -0.94 -6.83 -22.18
CA ILE A 142 -0.75 -6.12 -20.91
C ILE A 142 -1.00 -4.62 -21.08
N ASN A 143 -1.81 -4.07 -20.18
CA ASN A 143 -2.21 -2.67 -20.15
C ASN A 143 -1.25 -1.83 -19.30
N PHE A 144 -0.66 -2.42 -18.26
CA PHE A 144 0.29 -1.77 -17.37
C PHE A 144 1.22 -2.76 -16.67
N ILE A 145 2.33 -2.24 -16.14
CA ILE A 145 3.30 -2.99 -15.34
C ILE A 145 3.41 -2.29 -13.99
N VAL A 146 3.32 -3.05 -12.91
CA VAL A 146 3.56 -2.56 -11.55
C VAL A 146 4.89 -3.06 -11.04
N THR A 147 5.68 -2.18 -10.45
CA THR A 147 6.95 -2.52 -9.83
C THR A 147 6.86 -2.25 -8.34
N LYS A 148 6.99 -3.29 -7.53
CA LYS A 148 7.06 -3.18 -6.07
C LYS A 148 8.51 -3.38 -5.63
N THR A 149 9.04 -2.41 -4.89
CA THR A 149 10.43 -2.43 -4.43
C THR A 149 10.52 -2.85 -2.97
N PHE A 150 11.47 -3.73 -2.66
CA PHE A 150 11.71 -4.26 -1.33
C PHE A 150 13.18 -4.07 -0.96
N HIS A 151 13.44 -3.84 0.32
CA HIS A 151 14.78 -3.75 0.88
C HIS A 151 15.03 -4.94 1.79
N CYS A 152 15.84 -5.89 1.32
CA CYS A 152 16.16 -7.13 2.02
C CYS A 152 16.67 -6.87 3.44
N PHE A 153 17.60 -5.93 3.58
CA PHE A 153 18.21 -5.59 4.87
C PHE A 153 17.21 -4.95 5.83
N GLN A 154 16.37 -4.03 5.36
CA GLN A 154 15.36 -3.39 6.21
C GLN A 154 14.36 -4.42 6.73
N TYR A 155 13.89 -5.32 5.87
CA TYR A 155 12.96 -6.38 6.25
C TYR A 155 13.58 -7.37 7.26
N ALA A 156 14.81 -7.81 7.02
CA ALA A 156 15.49 -8.77 7.90
C ALA A 156 15.75 -8.23 9.32
N ASN A 157 15.88 -6.90 9.46
CA ASN A 157 16.08 -6.22 10.74
C ASN A 157 14.78 -5.71 11.39
N LEU A 158 13.60 -6.06 10.86
CA LEU A 158 12.35 -5.77 11.55
C LEU A 158 12.29 -6.62 12.82
N GLU A 159 11.99 -6.00 13.95
CA GLU A 159 11.98 -6.66 15.26
C GLU A 159 11.12 -7.94 15.27
N PHE A 160 9.93 -7.91 14.64
CA PHE A 160 9.09 -9.09 14.57
C PHE A 160 9.71 -10.21 13.73
N VAL A 161 10.47 -9.90 12.67
CA VAL A 161 11.18 -10.87 11.82
C VAL A 161 12.35 -11.47 12.59
N GLU A 162 13.10 -10.65 13.33
CA GLU A 162 14.21 -11.13 14.15
C GLU A 162 13.75 -12.16 15.19
N ARG A 163 12.57 -11.94 15.79
CA ARG A 163 11.93 -12.85 16.76
C ARG A 163 11.49 -14.18 16.15
N LEU A 164 11.38 -14.31 14.81
CA LEU A 164 11.04 -15.58 14.15
C LEU A 164 12.21 -16.55 14.10
N PHE A 165 13.45 -16.04 14.21
CA PHE A 165 14.64 -16.88 14.15
C PHE A 165 14.88 -17.58 15.48
N HIS A 166 15.06 -18.89 15.41
CA HIS A 166 15.55 -19.66 16.55
C HIS A 166 17.05 -19.89 16.43
N HIS A 167 17.72 -19.88 17.59
CA HIS A 167 19.15 -20.14 17.68
C HIS A 167 19.41 -21.65 17.58
N LEU A 168 20.40 -22.02 16.78
CA LEU A 168 20.92 -23.37 16.65
C LEU A 168 22.10 -23.55 17.60
N SER A 169 22.35 -24.78 18.05
CA SER A 169 23.52 -25.07 18.88
C SER A 169 24.81 -24.68 18.16
N LEU A 170 25.66 -23.90 18.84
CA LEU A 170 27.01 -23.63 18.35
C LEU A 170 27.87 -24.89 18.56
N PRO A 171 28.86 -25.16 17.70
CA PRO A 171 29.86 -26.18 17.97
C PRO A 171 30.58 -25.88 19.29
N ASP A 172 31.00 -26.92 20.02
CA ASP A 172 31.77 -26.80 21.27
C ASP A 172 33.19 -26.19 21.09
N ASP A 173 33.50 -25.68 19.90
CA ASP A 173 34.76 -25.06 19.53
C ASP A 173 34.80 -23.59 20.02
N PRO A 174 35.81 -23.17 20.79
CA PRO A 174 35.79 -21.91 21.53
C PRO A 174 35.82 -20.62 20.69
N LYS A 175 35.92 -20.66 19.35
CA LYS A 175 35.89 -19.43 18.52
C LYS A 175 35.13 -19.61 17.22
N VAL A 176 33.81 -19.46 17.29
CA VAL A 176 32.96 -19.24 16.11
C VAL A 176 33.16 -17.80 15.59
N PRO A 177 33.70 -17.59 14.38
CA PRO A 177 33.84 -16.25 13.80
C PRO A 177 32.49 -15.53 13.67
N GLU A 178 32.48 -14.21 13.86
CA GLU A 178 31.26 -13.41 13.75
C GLU A 178 30.61 -13.50 12.37
N SER A 179 31.41 -13.69 11.33
CA SER A 179 30.95 -13.85 9.95
C SER A 179 30.08 -15.10 9.73
N ILE A 180 30.18 -16.12 10.58
CA ILE A 180 29.38 -17.34 10.46
C ILE A 180 28.27 -17.45 11.50
N ARG A 181 28.27 -16.60 12.53
CA ARG A 181 27.20 -16.55 13.55
C ARG A 181 25.79 -16.47 12.95
N PRO A 182 25.52 -15.69 11.89
CA PRO A 182 24.16 -15.58 11.37
C PRO A 182 23.63 -16.88 10.72
N TYR A 183 24.50 -17.87 10.41
CA TYR A 183 24.08 -19.21 9.98
C TYR A 183 23.56 -20.09 11.12
N PHE A 184 23.86 -19.75 12.38
CA PHE A 184 23.34 -20.44 13.56
C PHE A 184 21.96 -19.93 13.98
N PHE A 185 21.25 -19.31 13.05
CA PHE A 185 19.86 -18.94 13.19
C PHE A 185 19.08 -19.62 12.09
N SER A 186 17.87 -20.06 12.38
CA SER A 186 16.99 -20.67 11.38
C SER A 186 15.54 -20.25 11.59
N LEU A 187 14.76 -20.17 10.53
CA LEU A 187 13.31 -19.97 10.60
C LEU A 187 12.59 -21.31 10.73
N ARG A 188 11.67 -21.43 11.70
CA ARG A 188 10.85 -22.64 11.87
C ARG A 188 9.73 -22.75 10.84
N THR A 189 9.21 -21.60 10.42
CA THR A 189 8.11 -21.44 9.48
C THR A 189 8.47 -20.33 8.50
N ASN A 190 7.71 -20.19 7.40
CA ASN A 190 7.89 -19.06 6.51
C ASN A 190 7.59 -17.75 7.25
N SER A 191 8.33 -16.68 6.94
CA SER A 191 7.99 -15.36 7.45
C SER A 191 6.74 -14.83 6.72
N PRO A 192 6.02 -13.86 7.30
CA PRO A 192 4.99 -13.12 6.58
C PRO A 192 5.54 -12.48 5.30
N PRO A 193 4.75 -12.29 4.23
CA PRO A 193 5.18 -11.52 3.07
C PRO A 193 5.74 -10.14 3.47
N ALA A 194 6.82 -9.71 2.84
CA ALA A 194 7.40 -8.41 3.12
C ALA A 194 6.47 -7.28 2.67
N ARG A 195 6.41 -6.16 3.39
CA ARG A 195 5.71 -4.96 2.90
C ARG A 195 6.60 -4.25 1.86
N PRO A 196 6.07 -3.80 0.70
CA PRO A 196 6.85 -3.03 -0.26
C PRO A 196 7.24 -1.68 0.35
N ALA A 197 8.47 -1.26 0.10
CA ALA A 197 8.97 0.06 0.48
C ALA A 197 8.53 1.15 -0.51
N ALA A 198 8.33 0.78 -1.77
CA ALA A 198 7.80 1.65 -2.80
C ALA A 198 7.02 0.85 -3.84
N GLU A 199 6.07 1.50 -4.49
CA GLU A 199 5.35 0.99 -5.65
C GLU A 199 5.39 2.04 -6.75
N THR A 200 5.62 1.60 -7.99
CA THR A 200 5.53 2.44 -9.18
C THR A 200 4.78 1.71 -10.28
N MET A 201 4.26 2.46 -11.23
CA MET A 201 3.51 1.90 -12.35
C MET A 201 4.00 2.46 -13.68
N ARG A 202 3.98 1.63 -14.71
CA ARG A 202 4.16 2.05 -16.10
C ARG A 202 2.95 1.66 -16.93
N ILE A 203 2.19 2.64 -17.41
CA ILE A 203 1.02 2.43 -18.25
C ILE A 203 1.47 2.23 -19.70
N LEU A 204 1.10 1.10 -20.29
CA LEU A 204 1.42 0.73 -21.67
C LEU A 204 0.28 1.05 -22.64
N SER A 205 -0.97 1.01 -22.16
CA SER A 205 -2.15 1.27 -22.95
C SER A 205 -2.49 2.76 -23.00
N GLU A 206 -2.50 3.36 -24.19
CA GLU A 206 -2.96 4.74 -24.38
C GLU A 206 -4.42 4.92 -23.94
N ALA A 207 -5.31 3.97 -24.26
CA ALA A 207 -6.70 4.01 -23.78
C ALA A 207 -6.81 3.99 -22.25
N LEU A 208 -5.82 3.45 -21.53
CA LEU A 208 -5.83 3.51 -20.07
C LEU A 208 -5.34 4.87 -19.58
N LYS A 209 -4.35 5.47 -20.27
CA LYS A 209 -3.91 6.84 -19.96
C LYS A 209 -5.03 7.85 -20.17
N ASP A 210 -5.75 7.75 -21.29
CA ASP A 210 -6.88 8.63 -21.61
C ASP A 210 -7.99 8.50 -20.57
N ALA A 211 -8.35 7.25 -20.21
CA ALA A 211 -9.31 6.98 -19.15
C ALA A 211 -8.89 7.56 -17.81
N LEU A 212 -7.61 7.38 -17.41
CA LEU A 212 -7.08 7.91 -16.17
C LEU A 212 -7.14 9.44 -16.13
N VAL A 213 -6.70 10.13 -17.19
CA VAL A 213 -6.80 11.59 -17.29
C VAL A 213 -8.24 12.05 -17.11
N ALA A 214 -9.19 11.38 -17.77
CA ALA A 214 -10.60 11.74 -17.68
C ALA A 214 -11.17 11.57 -16.26
N VAL A 215 -10.85 10.48 -15.56
CA VAL A 215 -11.46 10.14 -14.26
C VAL A 215 -10.73 10.70 -13.04
N THR A 216 -9.42 10.96 -13.15
CA THR A 216 -8.63 11.49 -12.03
C THR A 216 -8.40 12.98 -12.14
N GLY A 217 -8.52 13.59 -13.33
CA GLY A 217 -8.15 14.99 -13.54
C GLY A 217 -6.63 15.25 -13.52
N MET A 218 -5.81 14.19 -13.45
CA MET A 218 -4.38 14.27 -13.68
C MET A 218 -4.09 14.54 -15.15
N SER A 219 -2.96 15.18 -15.45
CA SER A 219 -2.48 15.40 -16.81
C SER A 219 -1.87 14.14 -17.42
N HIS A 220 -1.81 14.08 -18.76
CA HIS A 220 -1.07 13.02 -19.46
C HIS A 220 0.39 12.91 -19.04
N LYS A 221 1.01 14.04 -18.67
CA LYS A 221 2.40 14.05 -18.20
C LYS A 221 2.53 13.32 -16.87
N GLU A 222 1.67 13.62 -15.89
CA GLU A 222 1.69 12.97 -14.57
C GLU A 222 1.40 11.46 -14.71
N ILE A 223 0.38 11.08 -15.50
CA ILE A 223 0.03 9.67 -15.76
C ILE A 223 1.13 8.91 -16.50
N SER A 224 1.92 9.58 -17.34
CA SER A 224 3.03 8.94 -18.07
C SER A 224 4.30 8.77 -17.23
N HIS A 225 4.38 9.41 -16.05
CA HIS A 225 5.55 9.37 -15.16
C HIS A 225 5.14 8.89 -13.76
N LEU A 226 4.43 7.76 -13.70
CA LEU A 226 4.02 7.10 -12.45
C LEU A 226 5.18 6.32 -11.79
N GLU A 227 6.38 6.42 -12.35
CA GLU A 227 7.63 6.10 -11.66
C GLU A 227 8.00 7.14 -10.60
N ASP A 228 7.44 8.35 -10.69
CA ASP A 228 7.53 9.37 -9.66
C ASP A 228 6.59 9.05 -8.49
N ALA A 229 7.11 9.10 -7.26
CA ALA A 229 6.36 8.74 -6.06
C ALA A 229 5.16 9.66 -5.82
N THR A 230 5.30 10.96 -6.11
CA THR A 230 4.21 11.94 -5.95
C THR A 230 3.08 11.62 -6.90
N ASN A 231 3.37 11.39 -8.18
CA ASN A 231 2.36 11.02 -9.17
C ASN A 231 1.66 9.69 -8.82
N MET A 232 2.41 8.71 -8.32
CA MET A 232 1.84 7.43 -7.92
C MET A 232 0.90 7.56 -6.71
N ILE A 233 1.28 8.36 -5.70
CA ILE A 233 0.42 8.66 -4.54
C ILE A 233 -0.84 9.40 -4.98
N MET A 234 -0.70 10.40 -5.86
CA MET A 234 -1.85 11.10 -6.45
C MET A 234 -2.80 10.12 -7.14
N LEU A 235 -2.27 9.20 -7.95
CA LEU A 235 -3.07 8.19 -8.64
C LEU A 235 -3.83 7.29 -7.64
N HIS A 236 -3.15 6.77 -6.62
CA HIS A 236 -3.78 5.91 -5.59
C HIS A 236 -4.95 6.61 -4.92
N ASN A 237 -4.76 7.84 -4.45
CA ASN A 237 -5.82 8.61 -3.79
C ASN A 237 -6.96 8.95 -4.75
N SER A 238 -6.64 9.28 -6.00
CA SER A 238 -7.64 9.62 -7.03
C SER A 238 -8.49 8.41 -7.42
N ILE A 239 -7.86 7.24 -7.54
CA ILE A 239 -8.55 5.99 -7.87
C ILE A 239 -9.43 5.54 -6.71
N TYR A 240 -8.95 5.66 -5.47
CA TYR A 240 -9.79 5.48 -4.29
C TYR A 240 -11.02 6.40 -4.37
N TYR A 241 -10.82 7.71 -4.57
CA TYR A 241 -11.93 8.67 -4.68
C TYR A 241 -12.92 8.28 -5.79
N TYR A 242 -12.41 8.01 -6.99
CA TYR A 242 -13.22 7.63 -8.15
C TYR A 242 -14.04 6.35 -7.90
N SER A 243 -13.48 5.39 -7.17
CA SER A 243 -14.19 4.15 -6.86
C SER A 243 -15.40 4.35 -5.93
N HIS A 244 -15.46 5.46 -5.19
CA HIS A 244 -16.48 5.76 -4.19
C HIS A 244 -17.52 6.82 -4.63
N ILE A 245 -17.35 7.47 -5.78
CA ILE A 245 -18.37 8.39 -6.30
C ILE A 245 -19.50 7.62 -7.00
N LYS A 246 -20.75 7.93 -6.62
CA LYS A 246 -21.96 7.32 -7.21
C LYS A 246 -22.26 7.85 -8.62
N GLU A 247 -21.86 9.09 -8.89
CA GLU A 247 -22.00 9.74 -10.18
C GLU A 247 -20.70 9.53 -10.96
N ARG A 248 -20.62 8.47 -11.75
CA ARG A 248 -19.49 8.24 -12.68
C ARG A 248 -19.59 9.18 -13.89
N THR A 249 -19.62 10.48 -13.63
CA THR A 249 -19.88 11.53 -14.61
C THR A 249 -18.65 11.99 -15.38
N PHE A 250 -17.49 11.36 -15.18
CA PHE A 250 -16.26 11.73 -15.86
C PHE A 250 -16.21 11.20 -17.29
N GLY A 251 -16.71 12.02 -18.22
CA GLY A 251 -16.57 11.83 -19.66
C GLY A 251 -17.31 10.61 -20.20
N THR A 252 -17.69 10.67 -21.48
CA THR A 252 -18.14 9.46 -22.17
C THR A 252 -16.91 8.60 -22.48
N LEU A 253 -16.52 7.74 -21.54
CA LEU A 253 -15.49 6.74 -21.79
C LEU A 253 -15.99 5.76 -22.85
N ASN A 254 -15.12 5.40 -23.79
CA ASN A 254 -15.41 4.35 -24.76
C ASN A 254 -15.25 2.96 -24.13
N SER A 255 -15.74 1.92 -24.81
CA SER A 255 -15.72 0.54 -24.27
C SER A 255 -14.31 0.03 -23.94
N LYS A 256 -13.28 0.46 -24.68
CA LYS A 256 -11.90 0.03 -24.46
C LYS A 256 -11.28 0.73 -23.24
N GLU A 257 -11.53 2.03 -23.09
CA GLU A 257 -11.17 2.81 -21.90
C GLU A 257 -11.81 2.22 -20.64
N ILE A 258 -13.12 1.90 -20.69
CA ILE A 258 -13.84 1.28 -19.57
C ILE A 258 -13.22 -0.07 -19.20
N LEU A 259 -12.94 -0.93 -20.19
CA LEU A 259 -12.35 -2.24 -19.96
C LEU A 259 -10.99 -2.11 -19.26
N HIS A 260 -10.08 -1.31 -19.82
CA HIS A 260 -8.72 -1.18 -19.29
C HIS A 260 -8.70 -0.46 -17.92
N LEU A 261 -9.59 0.50 -17.70
CA LEU A 261 -9.76 1.13 -16.40
C LEU A 261 -10.29 0.13 -15.37
N SER A 262 -11.20 -0.75 -15.76
CA SER A 262 -11.73 -1.81 -14.88
C SER A 262 -10.64 -2.77 -14.43
N ASP A 263 -9.73 -3.16 -15.34
CA ASP A 263 -8.56 -3.99 -15.02
C ASP A 263 -7.66 -3.35 -13.94
N LEU A 264 -7.46 -2.03 -14.04
CA LEU A 264 -6.67 -1.28 -13.06
C LEU A 264 -7.40 -1.16 -11.73
N LEU A 265 -8.71 -0.87 -11.76
CA LEU A 265 -9.53 -0.76 -10.55
C LEU A 265 -9.54 -2.08 -9.77
N GLU A 266 -9.70 -3.21 -10.46
CA GLU A 266 -9.64 -4.53 -9.84
C GLU A 266 -8.27 -4.77 -9.19
N TYR A 267 -7.18 -4.44 -9.89
CA TYR A 267 -5.83 -4.54 -9.32
C TYR A 267 -5.66 -3.69 -8.06
N MET A 268 -6.08 -2.42 -8.10
CA MET A 268 -5.94 -1.48 -6.99
C MET A 268 -6.81 -1.88 -5.79
N GLN A 269 -8.06 -2.28 -6.03
CA GLN A 269 -8.96 -2.78 -4.98
C GLN A 269 -8.39 -4.01 -4.29
N LEU A 270 -7.90 -4.99 -5.06
CA LEU A 270 -7.32 -6.20 -4.51
C LEU A 270 -6.07 -5.91 -3.68
N THR A 271 -5.22 -5.00 -4.16
CA THR A 271 -3.92 -4.70 -3.55
C THR A 271 -4.03 -3.82 -2.32
N ASN A 272 -4.98 -2.88 -2.32
CA ASN A 272 -5.13 -1.87 -1.27
C ASN A 272 -6.34 -2.14 -0.35
N ARG A 273 -6.97 -3.31 -0.45
CA ARG A 273 -8.23 -3.64 0.22
C ARG A 273 -8.28 -3.24 1.69
N LEU A 274 -7.28 -3.64 2.48
CA LEU A 274 -7.25 -3.37 3.92
C LEU A 274 -7.18 -1.87 4.22
N GLU A 275 -6.36 -1.15 3.47
CA GLU A 275 -6.19 0.31 3.60
C GLU A 275 -7.46 1.07 3.17
N TRP A 276 -8.15 0.56 2.15
CA TRP A 276 -9.42 1.13 1.69
C TRP A 276 -10.54 0.87 2.69
N GLU A 277 -10.64 -0.36 3.22
CA GLU A 277 -11.62 -0.72 4.26
C GLU A 277 -11.41 0.12 5.54
N GLU A 278 -10.17 0.40 5.92
CA GLU A 278 -9.83 1.30 7.03
C GLU A 278 -10.31 2.74 6.76
N ALA A 279 -9.97 3.29 5.59
CA ALA A 279 -10.40 4.62 5.18
C ALA A 279 -11.94 4.74 5.13
N ASP A 280 -12.61 3.74 4.56
CA ASP A 280 -14.07 3.67 4.45
C ASP A 280 -14.73 3.67 5.83
N ALA A 281 -14.20 2.89 6.77
CA ALA A 281 -14.72 2.80 8.13
C ALA A 281 -14.67 4.16 8.84
N GLN A 282 -13.58 4.92 8.65
CA GLN A 282 -13.43 6.26 9.24
C GLN A 282 -14.32 7.28 8.54
N ILE A 283 -14.28 7.34 7.21
CA ILE A 283 -15.01 8.35 6.42
C ILE A 283 -16.51 8.19 6.57
N THR A 284 -17.02 6.95 6.65
CA THR A 284 -18.45 6.68 6.89
C THR A 284 -18.92 7.19 8.26
N GLN A 285 -18.02 7.27 9.24
CA GLN A 285 -18.30 7.82 10.57
C GLN A 285 -18.09 9.35 10.63
N GLY A 286 -17.75 9.99 9.51
CA GLY A 286 -17.40 11.41 9.49
C GLY A 286 -16.02 11.72 10.08
N LEU A 287 -15.17 10.71 10.24
CA LEU A 287 -13.82 10.82 10.78
C LEU A 287 -12.76 10.65 9.68
N ILE A 288 -11.55 11.13 9.94
CA ILE A 288 -10.41 10.98 9.04
C ILE A 288 -9.10 11.03 9.83
N THR A 289 -8.07 10.31 9.38
CA THR A 289 -6.68 10.46 9.86
C THR A 289 -5.83 11.23 8.86
N GLN A 290 -4.64 11.67 9.27
CA GLN A 290 -3.71 12.33 8.37
C GLN A 290 -3.33 11.44 7.17
N GLU A 291 -3.32 10.12 7.37
CA GLU A 291 -3.03 9.13 6.32
C GLU A 291 -4.05 9.14 5.19
N HIS A 292 -5.33 9.21 5.52
CA HIS A 292 -6.40 9.11 4.54
C HIS A 292 -6.90 10.48 4.07
N MET A 293 -6.43 11.58 4.65
CA MET A 293 -6.88 12.95 4.31
C MET A 293 -6.93 13.22 2.80
N ALA A 294 -5.89 12.84 2.04
CA ALA A 294 -5.83 13.07 0.60
C ALA A 294 -6.93 12.33 -0.20
N LYS A 295 -7.49 11.25 0.35
CA LYS A 295 -8.56 10.45 -0.29
C LYS A 295 -9.92 11.14 -0.31
N LEU A 296 -10.12 12.17 0.53
CA LEU A 296 -11.35 12.96 0.57
C LEU A 296 -11.55 13.84 -0.67
N TYR A 297 -10.45 14.16 -1.35
CA TYR A 297 -10.39 15.20 -2.37
C TYR A 297 -10.28 14.60 -3.78
N GLY A 298 -11.22 14.96 -4.64
CA GLY A 298 -11.22 14.55 -6.05
C GLY A 298 -11.58 15.67 -7.02
N PRO A 299 -11.27 15.50 -8.30
CA PRO A 299 -11.48 16.55 -9.31
C PRO A 299 -12.95 16.94 -9.40
N ASN A 300 -13.22 18.22 -9.68
CA ASN A 300 -14.56 18.82 -9.82
C ASN A 300 -15.43 18.71 -8.56
N GLN A 301 -14.82 18.53 -7.39
CA GLN A 301 -15.51 18.52 -6.12
C GLN A 301 -15.62 19.94 -5.56
N VAL A 302 -16.78 20.27 -5.00
CA VAL A 302 -16.98 21.51 -4.24
C VAL A 302 -16.46 21.32 -2.83
N LEU A 303 -15.51 22.17 -2.45
CA LEU A 303 -14.95 22.28 -1.12
C LEU A 303 -15.45 23.53 -0.43
N VAL A 304 -15.62 23.48 0.88
CA VAL A 304 -16.07 24.61 1.69
C VAL A 304 -15.09 24.89 2.82
N THR A 305 -14.98 26.17 3.13
CA THR A 305 -14.24 26.68 4.29
C THR A 305 -15.00 27.88 4.86
N THR A 306 -14.71 28.23 6.11
CA THR A 306 -15.27 29.41 6.78
C THR A 306 -14.16 30.43 6.96
N GLU A 307 -14.18 31.50 6.16
CA GLU A 307 -13.26 32.63 6.27
C GLU A 307 -14.00 33.84 6.84
N ASN A 308 -13.50 34.41 7.94
CA ASN A 308 -14.10 35.59 8.60
C ASN A 308 -15.59 35.43 8.95
N GLY A 309 -16.02 34.21 9.28
CA GLY A 309 -17.42 33.89 9.58
C GLY A 309 -18.33 33.70 8.36
N TYR A 310 -17.78 33.76 7.14
CA TYR A 310 -18.52 33.53 5.90
C TYR A 310 -18.07 32.22 5.25
N ASN A 311 -19.05 31.42 4.82
CA ASN A 311 -18.77 30.22 4.06
C ASN A 311 -18.35 30.58 2.64
N GLN A 312 -17.17 30.12 2.25
CA GLN A 312 -16.66 30.22 0.89
C GLN A 312 -16.60 28.84 0.28
N ALA A 313 -16.98 28.76 -1.00
CA ALA A 313 -16.95 27.54 -1.77
C ALA A 313 -15.88 27.64 -2.87
N TYR A 314 -15.11 26.56 -3.00
CA TYR A 314 -14.07 26.41 -4.00
C TYR A 314 -14.32 25.14 -4.80
N MET A 315 -13.87 25.12 -6.04
CA MET A 315 -13.91 23.94 -6.89
C MET A 315 -12.49 23.37 -7.03
N LEU A 316 -12.32 22.09 -6.73
CA LEU A 316 -11.05 21.41 -6.92
C LEU A 316 -10.82 21.10 -8.40
N THR A 317 -9.65 21.46 -8.92
CA THR A 317 -9.32 21.24 -10.34
C THR A 317 -8.74 19.85 -10.60
N LYS A 318 -7.86 19.40 -9.72
CA LYS A 318 -7.11 18.15 -9.85
C LYS A 318 -6.84 17.53 -8.47
N PRO A 319 -6.39 16.28 -8.41
CA PRO A 319 -6.13 15.60 -7.16
C PRO A 319 -5.11 16.32 -6.28
N PRO A 320 -5.21 16.17 -4.95
CA PRO A 320 -4.23 16.72 -4.04
C PRO A 320 -2.85 16.11 -4.29
N TYR A 321 -1.82 16.93 -4.13
CA TYR A 321 -0.43 16.52 -4.27
C TYR A 321 0.42 17.14 -3.18
N SER A 322 1.48 16.47 -2.74
CA SER A 322 2.47 17.04 -1.83
C SER A 322 3.59 17.68 -2.63
N GLU A 323 3.96 18.92 -2.33
CA GLU A 323 5.19 19.49 -2.89
C GLU A 323 6.40 18.87 -2.18
N GLU A 324 7.38 18.38 -2.94
CA GLU A 324 8.64 17.89 -2.38
C GLU A 324 9.41 19.05 -1.75
N VAL A 325 9.27 19.22 -0.44
CA VAL A 325 10.12 20.11 0.33
C VAL A 325 11.11 19.23 1.09
N GLY A 326 12.39 19.33 0.74
CA GLY A 326 13.46 18.59 1.41
C GLY A 326 13.39 18.78 2.92
N GLY A 327 12.93 17.75 3.64
CA GLY A 327 12.60 17.81 5.05
C GLY A 327 12.56 16.43 5.67
N ASP A 328 12.77 16.40 6.99
CA ASP A 328 12.81 15.21 7.83
C ASP A 328 11.50 14.40 7.69
N SER A 329 11.59 13.15 7.24
CA SER A 329 10.48 12.28 6.83
C SER A 329 9.55 11.85 7.97
N ARG A 330 9.70 12.44 9.16
CA ARG A 330 8.93 12.14 10.37
C ARG A 330 7.58 12.84 10.43
N TYR A 331 7.34 13.86 9.61
CA TYR A 331 6.06 14.55 9.52
C TYR A 331 5.50 14.42 8.10
N LYS A 332 4.25 13.93 7.96
CA LYS A 332 3.56 13.95 6.66
C LYS A 332 3.37 15.41 6.23
N MET A 333 3.89 15.74 5.05
CA MET A 333 3.86 17.09 4.50
C MET A 333 2.43 17.56 4.22
N PRO A 334 2.16 18.88 4.23
CA PRO A 334 0.87 19.41 3.81
C PRO A 334 0.55 19.00 2.37
N ILE A 335 -0.74 18.84 2.07
CA ILE A 335 -1.20 18.60 0.71
C ILE A 335 -1.58 19.93 0.06
N THR A 336 -1.27 20.06 -1.22
CA THR A 336 -1.64 21.21 -2.03
C THR A 336 -2.90 20.91 -2.82
N LEU A 337 -3.86 21.82 -2.75
CA LEU A 337 -5.11 21.81 -3.50
C LEU A 337 -5.07 22.94 -4.54
N ASP A 338 -5.20 22.59 -5.82
CA ASP A 338 -5.37 23.56 -6.89
C ASP A 338 -6.86 23.86 -7.07
N LEU A 339 -7.28 25.03 -6.57
CA LEU A 339 -8.67 25.43 -6.45
C LEU A 339 -9.01 26.57 -7.40
N TRP A 340 -10.29 26.76 -7.65
CA TRP A 340 -10.80 28.03 -8.17
C TRP A 340 -12.14 28.40 -7.54
N SER A 341 -12.45 29.69 -7.50
CA SER A 341 -13.76 30.20 -7.14
C SER A 341 -14.21 31.33 -8.07
N TRP A 342 -15.52 31.54 -8.14
CA TRP A 342 -16.08 32.73 -8.78
C TRP A 342 -15.94 33.93 -7.84
N GLN A 343 -15.44 35.03 -8.36
CA GLN A 343 -15.32 36.28 -7.65
C GLN A 343 -16.10 37.37 -8.37
N PHE A 344 -16.57 38.37 -7.63
CA PHE A 344 -17.36 39.48 -8.17
C PHE A 344 -16.81 40.82 -7.70
N ASN A 345 -16.38 41.66 -8.65
CA ASN A 345 -15.94 43.04 -8.40
C ASN A 345 -16.62 44.03 -9.37
N GLY A 346 -17.86 43.73 -9.77
CA GLY A 346 -18.58 44.41 -10.86
C GLY A 346 -18.72 43.55 -12.12
N SER A 347 -17.90 42.52 -12.26
CA SER A 347 -18.06 41.42 -13.22
C SER A 347 -17.66 40.10 -12.59
N PHE A 348 -18.23 38.99 -13.05
CA PHE A 348 -17.82 37.66 -12.61
C PHE A 348 -16.51 37.26 -13.29
N TYR A 349 -15.54 36.81 -12.50
CA TYR A 349 -14.31 36.25 -13.01
C TYR A 349 -13.90 35.02 -12.19
N LYS A 350 -13.20 34.11 -12.86
CA LYS A 350 -12.62 32.93 -12.24
C LYS A 350 -11.30 33.32 -11.58
N LYS A 351 -11.14 32.99 -10.30
CA LYS A 351 -9.87 33.17 -9.57
C LYS A 351 -9.32 31.81 -9.19
N ASP A 352 -8.17 31.45 -9.76
CA ASP A 352 -7.43 30.25 -9.38
C ASP A 352 -6.60 30.52 -8.12
N ILE A 353 -6.56 29.56 -7.20
CA ILE A 353 -5.94 29.67 -5.87
C ILE A 353 -5.24 28.33 -5.56
N LYS A 354 -4.03 28.40 -5.01
CA LYS A 354 -3.38 27.23 -4.43
C LYS A 354 -3.57 27.25 -2.92
N TRP A 355 -4.10 26.17 -2.37
CA TRP A 355 -4.32 26.03 -0.92
C TRP A 355 -3.38 24.97 -0.35
N SER A 356 -2.61 25.33 0.66
CA SER A 356 -1.73 24.38 1.38
C SER A 356 -2.45 23.89 2.63
N LEU A 357 -3.09 22.72 2.53
CA LEU A 357 -3.82 22.11 3.63
C LEU A 357 -2.88 21.31 4.53
N SER A 358 -2.72 21.78 5.76
CA SER A 358 -1.95 21.09 6.81
C SER A 358 -2.87 20.30 7.73
N TRP A 359 -2.32 19.25 8.34
CA TRP A 359 -3.03 18.58 9.45
C TRP A 359 -3.20 19.56 10.62
N PRO A 360 -4.37 19.59 11.29
CA PRO A 360 -4.59 20.51 12.40
C PRO A 360 -3.54 20.31 13.51
N SER A 361 -2.84 21.38 13.89
CA SER A 361 -1.76 21.31 14.88
C SER A 361 -2.22 20.88 16.28
N SER A 362 -3.53 20.98 16.55
CA SER A 362 -4.16 20.54 17.80
C SER A 362 -4.42 19.03 17.84
N ALA A 363 -4.31 18.32 16.71
CA ALA A 363 -4.62 16.91 16.59
C ALA A 363 -3.34 16.06 16.43
N PRO A 364 -3.21 14.94 17.14
CA PRO A 364 -2.15 13.97 16.87
C PRO A 364 -2.26 13.43 15.43
N PRO A 365 -1.14 13.15 14.73
CA PRO A 365 -1.14 12.58 13.38
C PRO A 365 -1.88 11.24 13.24
N ASP A 366 -1.81 10.43 14.29
CA ASP A 366 -2.33 9.05 14.31
C ASP A 366 -3.76 8.96 14.86
N GLU A 367 -4.33 10.08 15.31
CA GLU A 367 -5.69 10.13 15.85
C GLU A 367 -6.68 10.57 14.76
N ALA A 368 -7.81 9.89 14.70
CA ALA A 368 -8.88 10.26 13.79
C ALA A 368 -9.62 11.51 14.32
N ILE A 369 -9.79 12.52 13.47
CA ILE A 369 -10.56 13.72 13.79
C ILE A 369 -11.82 13.80 12.93
N PRO A 370 -12.86 14.52 13.38
CA PRO A 370 -14.00 14.84 12.52
C PRO A 370 -13.59 15.63 11.28
N ILE A 371 -14.13 15.28 10.11
CA ILE A 371 -13.78 15.89 8.81
C ILE A 371 -14.02 17.41 8.80
N TYR A 372 -15.05 17.90 9.49
CA TYR A 372 -15.36 19.34 9.56
C TYR A 372 -14.32 20.15 10.35
N GLN A 373 -13.40 19.51 11.08
CA GLN A 373 -12.29 20.18 11.76
C GLN A 373 -11.12 20.49 10.82
N LEU A 374 -11.13 19.96 9.58
CA LEU A 374 -10.20 20.39 8.55
C LEU A 374 -10.52 21.84 8.14
N GLU A 375 -9.47 22.61 7.83
CA GLU A 375 -9.60 24.02 7.42
C GLU A 375 -10.50 24.19 6.18
N ILE A 376 -10.41 23.24 5.25
CA ILE A 376 -11.23 23.14 4.06
C ILE A 376 -11.61 21.67 3.89
N TYR A 377 -12.86 21.38 3.57
CA TYR A 377 -13.37 20.01 3.45
C TYR A 377 -14.46 19.92 2.37
N PRO A 378 -14.80 18.72 1.87
CA PRO A 378 -15.80 18.63 0.82
C PRO A 378 -17.23 18.87 1.34
N LEU A 379 -18.03 19.58 0.54
CA LEU A 379 -19.37 20.05 0.92
C LEU A 379 -20.30 18.94 1.43
N ARG A 380 -20.19 17.73 0.85
CA ARG A 380 -21.05 16.58 1.18
C ARG A 380 -20.90 16.12 2.63
N GLN A 381 -19.78 16.45 3.28
CA GLN A 381 -19.49 16.10 4.66
C GLN A 381 -19.81 17.25 5.64
N GLY A 382 -20.26 18.41 5.14
CA GLY A 382 -20.61 19.59 5.93
C GLY A 382 -22.11 19.80 6.18
N THR A 383 -22.95 18.84 5.81
CA THR A 383 -24.41 19.04 5.74
C THR A 383 -25.08 19.33 7.09
N ASP A 384 -24.46 18.99 8.23
CA ASP A 384 -25.01 19.33 9.55
C ASP A 384 -24.77 20.80 9.95
N ILE A 385 -23.94 21.55 9.21
CA ILE A 385 -23.54 22.93 9.56
C ILE A 385 -24.26 23.99 8.69
N LEU A 386 -24.87 23.59 7.58
CA LEU A 386 -25.51 24.50 6.61
C LEU A 386 -27.01 24.70 6.81
N GLU A 387 -27.61 24.18 7.89
CA GLU A 387 -28.95 24.59 8.30
C GLU A 387 -28.92 26.04 8.81
N VAL A 388 -29.16 26.97 7.89
CA VAL A 388 -29.44 28.37 8.20
C VAL A 388 -30.70 28.41 9.09
N PRO A 389 -30.68 29.04 10.28
CA PRO A 389 -31.89 29.23 11.05
C PRO A 389 -32.86 30.06 10.22
N SER A 390 -34.01 29.47 9.94
CA SER A 390 -35.14 30.09 9.25
C SER A 390 -35.41 31.47 9.85
N ARG A 391 -35.29 32.51 9.01
CA ARG A 391 -35.61 33.89 9.34
C ARG A 391 -36.94 33.98 10.09
N GLU A 392 -36.91 34.51 11.31
CA GLU A 392 -38.10 35.15 11.89
C GLU A 392 -38.47 36.33 10.99
N VAL A 393 -39.67 36.22 10.43
CA VAL A 393 -40.34 37.27 9.67
C VAL A 393 -40.61 38.43 10.63
N CYS A 394 -40.04 39.60 10.36
CA CYS A 394 -40.53 40.85 10.94
C CYS A 394 -42.00 41.03 10.54
N GLY A 395 -42.88 40.84 11.52
CA GLY A 395 -44.25 41.33 11.47
C GLY A 395 -44.28 42.85 11.68
N ILE A 396 -45.18 43.47 10.90
CA ILE A 396 -45.51 44.90 10.82
C ILE A 396 -45.86 45.49 12.19
#